data_AF-A0A536T8Z9-F1
#
_entry.id   AF-A0A536T8Z9-F1
#
_cell.length_a   1.000
_cell.length_b   1.000
_cell.length_c   1.000
_cell.angle_alpha   90.00
_cell.angle_beta   90.00
_cell.angle_gamma   90.00
#
_symmetry.space_group_name_H-M   'P 1'
#
loop_
_entity.id
_entity.type
_entity.pdbx_description
1 polymer ?
#
loop_
_entity_poly.entity_id
_entity_poly.type
_entity_poly.pdbx_seq_one_letter_code
_entity_poly.pdbx_strand_id
1 'polypeptide(L)'
;MHDSQMLRVCGHRKALRHSGSIRRVWLAFVPMILAATAGWSQCIASESQRIDLPAYKAEQAVAGTIRNFGFGLGGALKLWEEDFQKLHPGIRFDDKLPTSDAAIPALVTGVADLGPDGGEATLTENLSFFEVYGYPVTDITVASGAFDVEGKSNGPVIFVHKDNPITRLTLKQLDGIFGSARTAGMRGFKWSPSDARGADQDIRTWGQLGLTGEWADKPIQTYGHAPSGTARFFQWKVLQNGDKWNPNFREYVETGSKMIADEDRAEQRLGLKYMLKNELANNRYG
;
A
#
# COMPACT_ATOMS: atom_id res chain seq x y z
N MET A 1 -9.86 11.89 15.41
CA MET A 1 -8.54 12.52 15.25
C MET A 1 -8.08 12.20 13.83
N HIS A 2 -8.14 13.18 12.93
CA HIS A 2 -7.78 13.00 11.52
C HIS A 2 -6.27 13.26 11.38
N ASP A 3 -5.50 12.18 11.27
CA ASP A 3 -4.10 12.28 10.93
C ASP A 3 -3.98 12.48 9.42
N SER A 4 -3.47 13.63 8.99
CA SER A 4 -3.32 13.97 7.58
C SER A 4 -2.11 13.23 7.01
N GLN A 5 -2.27 11.94 6.75
CA GLN A 5 -1.23 11.13 6.13
C GLN A 5 -0.98 11.62 4.69
N MET A 6 0.23 12.15 4.46
CA MET A 6 0.71 12.57 3.14
C MET A 6 1.52 11.43 2.52
N LEU A 7 1.16 11.01 1.32
CA LEU A 7 1.96 10.05 0.53
C LEU A 7 2.83 10.82 -0.46
N ARG A 8 4.14 10.51 -0.50
CA ARG A 8 5.09 11.06 -1.48
C ARG A 8 5.06 10.25 -2.77
N VAL A 9 5.01 10.95 -3.90
CA VAL A 9 5.03 10.37 -5.25
C VAL A 9 6.49 10.31 -5.74
N CYS A 10 6.95 9.15 -6.24
CA CYS A 10 8.35 8.93 -6.58
C CYS A 10 8.61 9.14 -8.08
N GLY A 11 9.45 10.12 -8.45
CA GLY A 11 9.91 10.36 -9.82
C GLY A 11 11.41 10.09 -9.96
N HIS A 12 11.81 9.28 -10.95
CA HIS A 12 13.22 8.94 -11.19
C HIS A 12 13.87 9.94 -12.17
N ARG A 13 14.91 10.68 -11.74
CA ARG A 13 15.81 11.41 -12.67
C ARG A 13 17.27 11.07 -12.38
N LYS A 14 17.97 10.50 -13.38
CA LYS A 14 19.43 10.32 -13.37
C LYS A 14 20.12 11.65 -13.65
N ALA A 15 21.08 12.03 -12.80
CA ALA A 15 21.95 13.19 -13.04
C ALA A 15 23.14 12.78 -13.94
N LEU A 16 23.22 13.36 -15.14
CA LEU A 16 24.39 13.31 -16.01
C LEU A 16 25.38 14.40 -15.57
N ARG A 17 26.61 14.01 -15.19
CA ARG A 17 27.73 14.94 -14.96
C ARG A 17 28.53 15.10 -16.25
N HIS A 18 28.60 16.32 -16.79
CA HIS A 18 29.64 16.71 -17.75
C HIS A 18 30.75 17.47 -17.03
N SER A 19 31.99 17.01 -17.19
CA SER A 19 33.20 17.73 -16.78
C SER A 19 33.74 18.55 -17.96
N GLY A 20 33.96 19.84 -17.75
CA GLY A 20 34.70 20.71 -18.67
C GLY A 20 35.47 21.75 -17.87
N SER A 21 36.80 21.69 -17.93
CA SER A 21 37.74 22.70 -17.43
C SER A 21 37.91 23.79 -18.48
N ILE A 22 38.06 25.07 -18.09
CA ILE A 22 39.18 25.96 -18.49
C ILE A 22 38.93 27.45 -18.13
N ARG A 23 39.94 27.98 -17.41
CA ARG A 23 40.56 29.33 -17.33
C ARG A 23 39.86 30.57 -16.73
N ARG A 24 40.66 31.20 -15.86
CA ARG A 24 40.51 32.44 -15.10
C ARG A 24 40.72 33.68 -15.96
N VAL A 25 39.90 34.73 -15.76
CA VAL A 25 40.33 36.14 -15.83
C VAL A 25 39.57 36.90 -14.74
N TRP A 26 40.31 37.65 -13.92
CA TRP A 26 39.82 38.52 -12.85
C TRP A 26 39.52 39.92 -13.40
N LEU A 27 38.37 40.51 -13.05
CA LEU A 27 38.16 41.96 -12.96
C LEU A 27 37.04 42.22 -11.95
N ALA A 28 37.25 43.25 -11.13
CA ALA A 28 36.58 43.48 -9.86
C ALA A 28 35.41 44.48 -9.93
N PHE A 29 34.51 44.35 -8.94
CA PHE A 29 33.72 45.37 -8.21
C PHE A 29 32.16 45.41 -8.31
N VAL A 30 31.59 45.30 -7.09
CA VAL A 30 30.29 45.73 -6.49
C VAL A 30 28.98 44.94 -6.78
N PRO A 31 28.01 44.90 -5.82
CA PRO A 31 27.55 43.66 -5.21
C PRO A 31 26.04 43.45 -5.41
N MET A 32 25.57 42.20 -5.52
CA MET A 32 24.14 41.93 -5.40
C MET A 32 23.90 40.53 -4.87
N ILE A 33 23.06 40.49 -3.84
CA ILE A 33 22.70 39.33 -3.03
C ILE A 33 22.16 38.20 -3.90
N LEU A 34 22.79 37.02 -3.81
CA LEU A 34 22.12 35.75 -4.05
C LEU A 34 22.81 34.66 -3.22
N ALA A 35 22.34 34.49 -1.99
CA ALA A 35 22.51 33.25 -1.26
C ALA A 35 21.69 32.16 -1.98
N ALA A 36 22.23 31.62 -3.07
CA ALA A 36 21.75 30.38 -3.63
C ALA A 36 22.33 29.24 -2.80
N THR A 37 21.79 29.03 -1.59
CA THR A 37 21.88 27.72 -0.95
C THR A 37 21.15 26.77 -1.88
N ALA A 38 21.91 26.00 -2.66
CA ALA A 38 21.40 24.82 -3.31
C ALA A 38 20.71 23.99 -2.22
N GLY A 39 19.38 24.02 -2.19
CA GLY A 39 18.59 23.13 -1.37
C GLY A 39 18.70 21.76 -2.00
N TRP A 40 19.71 21.00 -1.58
CA TRP A 40 19.75 19.57 -1.85
C TRP A 40 18.55 18.99 -1.10
N SER A 41 17.45 18.76 -1.81
CA SER A 41 16.33 17.99 -1.31
C SER A 41 16.82 16.58 -1.01
N GLN A 42 17.28 16.38 0.22
CA GLN A 42 17.50 15.06 0.77
C GLN A 42 16.12 14.40 0.86
N CYS A 43 15.96 13.25 0.20
CA CYS A 43 14.95 12.29 0.58
C CYS A 43 15.23 11.91 2.03
N ILE A 44 14.52 12.55 2.97
CA ILE A 44 14.31 11.93 4.28
C ILE A 44 13.42 10.73 3.98
N ALA A 45 14.06 9.58 3.76
CA ALA A 45 13.44 8.31 4.07
C ALA A 45 12.99 8.43 5.53
N SER A 46 11.71 8.19 5.79
CA SER A 46 11.23 8.09 7.15
C SER A 46 12.07 7.01 7.82
N GLU A 47 12.92 7.40 8.76
CA GLU A 47 13.59 6.47 9.65
C GLU A 47 12.49 5.65 10.30
N SER A 48 12.49 4.32 10.11
CA SER A 48 11.52 3.47 10.78
C SER A 48 11.71 3.73 12.27
N GLN A 49 10.66 4.23 12.94
CA GLN A 49 10.71 4.41 14.38
C GLN A 49 11.03 3.03 14.97
N ARG A 50 12.25 2.84 15.46
CA ARG A 50 12.61 1.66 16.23
C ARG A 50 11.78 1.73 17.50
N ILE A 51 10.78 0.85 17.57
CA ILE A 51 10.04 0.64 18.80
C ILE A 51 10.96 -0.20 19.68
N ASP A 52 11.48 0.41 20.75
CA ASP A 52 12.22 -0.32 21.77
C ASP A 52 11.23 -1.17 22.58
N LEU A 53 11.04 -2.41 22.12
CA LEU A 53 10.25 -3.40 22.83
C LEU A 53 11.11 -4.08 23.90
N PRO A 54 10.56 -4.33 25.10
CA PRO A 54 11.29 -5.09 26.11
C PRO A 54 11.59 -6.50 25.61
N ALA A 55 12.76 -7.03 25.99
CA ALA A 55 13.07 -8.42 25.72
C ALA A 55 12.04 -9.33 26.41
N TYR A 56 11.48 -10.27 25.64
CA TYR A 56 10.52 -11.23 26.16
C TYR A 56 11.15 -12.10 27.26
N LYS A 57 10.41 -12.33 28.35
CA LYS A 57 10.79 -13.22 29.45
C LYS A 57 9.71 -14.27 29.62
N ALA A 58 10.11 -15.54 29.64
CA ALA A 58 9.22 -16.64 29.94
C ALA A 58 8.87 -16.61 31.45
N GLU A 59 7.68 -16.12 31.78
CA GLU A 59 7.20 -16.05 33.18
C GLU A 59 6.42 -17.29 33.60
N GLN A 60 5.88 -18.04 32.63
CA GLN A 60 5.05 -19.21 32.85
C GLN A 60 5.51 -20.35 31.96
N ALA A 61 5.50 -21.57 32.49
CA ALA A 61 5.71 -22.77 31.69
C ALA A 61 4.43 -23.08 30.91
N VAL A 62 4.49 -23.02 29.58
CA VAL A 62 3.38 -23.35 28.69
C VAL A 62 3.69 -24.60 27.88
N ALA A 63 2.64 -25.36 27.56
CA ALA A 63 2.73 -26.57 26.75
C ALA A 63 1.44 -26.77 25.93
N GLY A 64 1.54 -27.52 24.84
CA GLY A 64 0.42 -27.80 23.94
C GLY A 64 0.76 -27.54 22.48
N THR A 65 -0.27 -27.51 21.64
CA THR A 65 -0.13 -27.23 20.21
C THR A 65 -0.83 -25.93 19.87
N ILE A 66 -0.15 -25.07 19.12
CA ILE A 66 -0.73 -23.87 18.49
C ILE A 66 -0.94 -24.19 17.01
N ARG A 67 -2.19 -24.08 16.54
CA ARG A 67 -2.56 -24.35 15.15
C ARG A 67 -2.57 -23.04 14.36
N ASN A 68 -1.74 -22.96 13.34
CA ASN A 68 -1.69 -21.83 12.43
C ASN A 68 -2.35 -22.19 11.09
N PHE A 69 -3.15 -21.28 10.54
CA PHE A 69 -3.64 -21.41 9.18
C PHE A 69 -3.62 -20.05 8.47
N GLY A 70 -2.96 -19.93 7.32
CA GLY A 70 -2.86 -18.64 6.63
C GLY A 70 -1.61 -18.48 5.76
N PHE A 71 -0.83 -17.43 6.01
CA PHE A 71 0.40 -17.09 5.28
C PHE A 71 1.61 -16.99 6.22
N GLY A 72 2.73 -17.60 5.83
CA GLY A 72 3.95 -17.64 6.67
C GLY A 72 4.72 -16.32 6.81
N LEU A 73 4.13 -15.18 6.44
CA LEU A 73 4.74 -13.83 6.55
C LEU A 73 6.15 -13.76 5.94
N GLY A 74 6.35 -14.45 4.81
CA GLY A 74 7.65 -14.53 4.16
C GLY A 74 8.74 -15.19 5.01
N GLY A 75 8.37 -16.12 5.90
CA GLY A 75 9.30 -16.89 6.74
C GLY A 75 9.47 -16.34 8.16
N ALA A 76 8.94 -15.16 8.47
CA ALA A 76 9.03 -14.58 9.82
C ALA A 76 8.34 -15.45 10.87
N LEU A 77 7.17 -16.03 10.54
CA LEU A 77 6.42 -16.89 11.45
C LEU A 77 7.28 -18.07 11.94
N LYS A 78 7.94 -18.77 11.02
CA LYS A 78 8.81 -19.90 11.34
C LYS A 78 9.97 -19.52 12.27
N LEU A 79 10.59 -18.36 12.06
CA LEU A 79 11.67 -17.88 12.94
C LEU A 79 11.14 -17.60 14.36
N TRP A 80 9.95 -17.01 14.46
CA TRP A 80 9.30 -16.77 15.75
C TRP A 80 8.96 -18.08 16.47
N GLU A 81 8.47 -19.07 15.74
CA GLU A 81 8.17 -20.39 16.29
C GLU A 81 9.42 -21.11 16.83
N GLU A 82 10.51 -21.09 16.05
CA GLU A 82 11.80 -21.67 16.46
C GLU A 82 12.35 -21.00 17.73
N ASP A 83 12.28 -19.67 17.82
CA ASP A 83 12.73 -18.94 19.01
C ASP A 83 11.78 -19.12 20.20
N PHE A 84 10.47 -19.18 19.97
CA PHE A 84 9.49 -19.44 21.02
C PHE A 84 9.64 -20.84 21.60
N GLN A 85 9.92 -21.87 20.78
CA GLN A 85 10.17 -23.24 21.23
C GLN A 85 11.44 -23.38 22.06
N LYS A 86 12.49 -22.59 21.80
CA LYS A 86 13.69 -22.57 22.64
C LYS A 86 13.37 -22.13 24.07
N LEU A 87 12.43 -21.19 24.21
CA LEU A 87 11.99 -20.67 25.50
C LEU A 87 10.91 -21.56 26.14
N HIS A 88 10.08 -22.22 25.33
CA HIS A 88 8.97 -23.08 25.75
C HIS A 88 9.00 -24.44 25.04
N PRO A 89 9.86 -25.39 25.46
CA PRO A 89 10.02 -26.69 24.79
C PRO A 89 8.76 -27.58 24.79
N GLY A 90 7.77 -27.26 25.64
CA GLY A 90 6.49 -27.95 25.70
C GLY A 90 5.50 -27.56 24.59
N ILE A 91 5.81 -26.52 23.80
CA ILE A 91 4.97 -26.03 22.72
C ILE A 91 5.30 -26.69 21.39
N ARG A 92 4.28 -26.98 20.61
CA ARG A 92 4.35 -27.45 19.22
C ARG A 92 3.51 -26.53 18.31
N PHE A 93 3.87 -26.47 17.05
CA PHE A 93 3.13 -25.74 16.02
C PHE A 93 2.59 -26.71 14.97
N ASP A 94 1.35 -26.52 14.55
CA ASP A 94 0.70 -27.22 13.43
C ASP A 94 0.34 -26.19 12.36
N ASP A 95 1.11 -26.16 11.28
CA ASP A 95 1.06 -25.11 10.27
C ASP A 95 0.39 -25.58 8.98
N LYS A 96 -0.66 -24.86 8.58
CA LYS A 96 -1.30 -24.98 7.26
C LYS A 96 -1.29 -23.62 6.59
N LEU A 97 -0.24 -23.31 5.84
CA LEU A 97 0.00 -21.95 5.36
C LEU A 97 -0.16 -21.78 3.82
N PRO A 98 -1.33 -22.06 3.22
CA PRO A 98 -1.49 -22.00 1.77
C PRO A 98 -1.63 -20.57 1.21
N THR A 99 -2.27 -19.65 1.95
CA THR A 99 -2.55 -18.27 1.53
C THR A 99 -3.15 -17.46 2.69
N SER A 100 -2.99 -16.14 2.64
CA SER A 100 -3.65 -15.17 3.52
C SER A 100 -5.17 -15.33 3.53
N ASP A 101 -5.79 -15.54 2.36
CA ASP A 101 -7.25 -15.64 2.19
C ASP A 101 -7.89 -16.81 2.96
N ALA A 102 -7.10 -17.72 3.52
CA ALA A 102 -7.57 -18.86 4.30
C ALA A 102 -7.49 -18.61 5.82
N ALA A 103 -6.87 -17.53 6.28
CA ALA A 103 -6.63 -17.24 7.68
C ALA A 103 -7.94 -17.06 8.46
N ILE A 104 -8.77 -16.09 8.07
CA ILE A 104 -10.03 -15.84 8.79
C ILE A 104 -11.03 -16.99 8.63
N PRO A 105 -11.24 -17.61 7.45
CA PRO A 105 -12.09 -18.80 7.34
C PRO A 105 -11.67 -19.95 8.28
N ALA A 106 -10.37 -20.13 8.52
CA ALA A 106 -9.88 -21.14 9.45
C ALA A 106 -10.19 -20.80 10.92
N LEU A 107 -10.14 -19.51 11.29
CA LEU A 107 -10.60 -19.05 12.60
C LEU A 107 -12.12 -19.21 12.75
N VAL A 108 -12.90 -18.83 11.74
CA VAL A 108 -14.37 -18.98 11.69
C VAL A 108 -14.81 -20.43 11.91
N THR A 109 -14.05 -21.38 11.37
CA THR A 109 -14.34 -22.82 11.48
C THR A 109 -13.74 -23.48 12.72
N GLY A 110 -12.96 -22.76 13.52
CA GLY A 110 -12.30 -23.26 14.74
C GLY A 110 -11.16 -24.26 14.50
N VAL A 111 -10.69 -24.41 13.25
CA VAL A 111 -9.61 -25.34 12.91
C VAL A 111 -8.22 -24.76 13.19
N ALA A 112 -8.12 -23.45 13.39
CA ALA A 112 -6.89 -22.73 13.75
C ALA A 112 -7.06 -21.94 15.05
N ASP A 113 -5.95 -21.75 15.77
CA ASP A 113 -5.86 -20.88 16.93
C ASP A 113 -5.40 -19.47 16.50
N LEU A 114 -4.49 -19.42 15.52
CA LEU A 114 -3.97 -18.19 14.93
C LEU A 114 -4.18 -18.19 13.42
N GLY A 115 -4.52 -17.02 12.87
CA GLY A 115 -4.64 -16.78 11.44
C GLY A 115 -3.60 -15.78 10.94
N PRO A 116 -2.33 -16.19 10.72
CA PRO A 116 -1.33 -15.31 10.13
C PRO A 116 -1.78 -14.81 8.76
N ASP A 117 -2.04 -13.51 8.67
CA ASP A 117 -2.59 -12.87 7.47
C ASP A 117 -1.64 -11.76 7.00
N GLY A 118 -1.45 -11.68 5.68
CA GLY A 118 -0.66 -10.63 5.02
C GLY A 118 -1.48 -9.40 4.62
N GLY A 119 -2.80 -9.42 4.84
CA GLY A 119 -3.72 -8.30 4.60
C GLY A 119 -4.73 -8.15 5.73
N GLU A 120 -5.73 -7.30 5.52
CA GLU A 120 -6.81 -7.10 6.47
C GLU A 120 -8.05 -7.89 6.10
N ALA A 121 -8.72 -8.43 7.12
CA ALA A 121 -9.96 -9.15 6.98
C ALA A 121 -10.98 -8.34 6.16
N THR A 122 -11.55 -8.99 5.16
CA THR A 122 -12.64 -8.45 4.34
C THR A 122 -13.90 -8.24 5.19
N LEU A 123 -14.88 -7.54 4.62
CA LEU A 123 -16.19 -7.37 5.27
C LEU A 123 -16.82 -8.73 5.59
N THR A 124 -16.83 -9.63 4.62
CA THR A 124 -17.45 -10.95 4.77
C THR A 124 -16.74 -11.77 5.83
N GLU A 125 -15.42 -11.77 5.85
CA GLU A 125 -14.63 -12.49 6.86
C GLU A 125 -14.88 -11.97 8.28
N ASN A 126 -14.86 -10.65 8.47
CA ASN A 126 -15.17 -10.04 9.76
C ASN A 126 -16.60 -10.36 10.22
N LEU A 127 -17.57 -10.25 9.31
CA LEU A 127 -18.97 -10.51 9.63
C LEU A 127 -19.19 -12.00 9.92
N SER A 128 -18.63 -12.91 9.12
CA SER A 128 -18.73 -14.35 9.34
C SER A 128 -18.17 -14.76 10.69
N PHE A 129 -17.02 -14.20 11.10
CA PHE A 129 -16.49 -14.45 12.44
C PHE A 129 -17.40 -13.92 13.54
N PHE A 130 -17.89 -12.69 13.39
CA PHE A 130 -18.80 -12.08 14.37
C PHE A 130 -20.10 -12.87 14.54
N GLU A 131 -20.70 -13.33 13.44
CA GLU A 131 -21.95 -14.13 13.49
C GLU A 131 -21.74 -15.51 14.12
N VAL A 132 -20.54 -16.10 14.02
CA VAL A 132 -20.23 -17.40 14.65
C VAL A 132 -19.92 -17.25 16.14
N TYR A 133 -19.17 -16.22 16.54
CA TYR A 133 -18.62 -16.12 17.90
C TYR A 133 -19.22 -15.01 18.77
N GLY A 134 -19.96 -14.05 18.18
CA GLY A 134 -20.60 -12.94 18.89
C GLY A 134 -19.66 -11.77 19.25
N TYR A 135 -18.41 -11.79 18.77
CA TYR A 135 -17.41 -10.73 18.98
C TYR A 135 -16.50 -10.60 17.75
N PRO A 136 -15.87 -9.43 17.51
CA PRO A 136 -15.01 -9.23 16.33
C PRO A 136 -13.70 -10.02 16.41
N VAL A 137 -13.10 -10.31 15.26
CA VAL A 137 -11.72 -10.81 15.20
C VAL A 137 -10.79 -9.86 15.96
N THR A 138 -9.83 -10.42 16.70
CA THR A 138 -8.80 -9.64 17.37
C THR A 138 -7.56 -9.58 16.50
N ASP A 139 -7.31 -8.41 15.91
CA ASP A 139 -6.15 -8.18 15.05
C ASP A 139 -4.91 -7.81 15.87
N ILE A 140 -3.78 -8.48 15.59
CA ILE A 140 -2.46 -8.14 16.16
C ILE A 140 -1.51 -7.82 15.01
N THR A 141 -1.16 -6.54 14.86
CA THR A 141 -0.20 -6.10 13.84
C THR A 141 1.23 -6.42 14.29
N VAL A 142 1.88 -7.35 13.58
CA VAL A 142 3.24 -7.83 13.91
C VAL A 142 4.33 -7.28 13.00
N ALA A 143 3.97 -6.78 11.81
CA ALA A 143 4.89 -6.20 10.86
C ALA A 143 4.18 -5.21 9.94
N SER A 144 4.93 -4.24 9.40
CA SER A 144 4.51 -3.46 8.24
C SER A 144 5.01 -4.12 6.94
N GLY A 145 4.49 -3.68 5.79
CA GLY A 145 4.98 -4.12 4.48
C GLY A 145 6.49 -3.90 4.29
N ALA A 146 7.07 -4.65 3.36
CA ALA A 146 8.44 -4.52 2.91
C ALA A 146 8.64 -3.29 2.03
N PHE A 147 9.80 -2.66 2.17
CA PHE A 147 10.19 -1.48 1.40
C PHE A 147 10.64 -1.84 -0.03
N ASP A 148 11.52 -2.84 -0.17
CA ASP A 148 12.20 -3.15 -1.45
C ASP A 148 12.52 -4.65 -1.66
N VAL A 149 11.82 -5.54 -0.97
CA VAL A 149 12.05 -7.00 -1.09
C VAL A 149 10.97 -7.64 -1.96
N GLU A 150 11.40 -8.22 -3.08
CA GLU A 150 10.52 -8.97 -4.00
C GLU A 150 9.83 -10.14 -3.28
N GLY A 151 8.55 -10.36 -3.59
CA GLY A 151 7.75 -11.46 -3.00
C GLY A 151 7.30 -11.23 -1.55
N LYS A 152 7.45 -10.02 -1.01
CA LYS A 152 6.90 -9.61 0.30
C LYS A 152 5.77 -8.60 0.12
N SER A 153 4.89 -8.48 1.12
CA SER A 153 3.81 -7.49 1.13
C SER A 153 4.38 -6.09 0.90
N ASN A 154 4.02 -5.44 -0.19
CA ASN A 154 4.56 -4.13 -0.54
C ASN A 154 3.86 -3.00 0.20
N GLY A 155 4.58 -1.91 0.49
CA GLY A 155 3.92 -0.63 0.73
C GLY A 155 3.23 -0.15 -0.55
N PRO A 156 1.93 0.23 -0.54
CA PRO A 156 1.28 0.77 -1.73
C PRO A 156 1.99 2.05 -2.19
N VAL A 157 2.31 2.12 -3.48
CA VAL A 157 2.93 3.30 -4.10
C VAL A 157 1.98 3.86 -5.15
N ILE A 158 1.81 5.17 -5.14
CA ILE A 158 1.06 5.88 -6.19
C ILE A 158 2.05 6.33 -7.25
N PHE A 159 1.89 5.80 -8.46
CA PHE A 159 2.69 6.17 -9.61
C PHE A 159 1.97 7.22 -10.45
N VAL A 160 2.76 8.08 -11.07
CA VAL A 160 2.35 9.01 -12.11
C VAL A 160 3.39 8.96 -13.22
N HIS A 161 3.03 9.41 -14.42
CA HIS A 161 4.01 9.58 -15.47
C HIS A 161 5.20 10.46 -15.02
N LYS A 162 6.42 10.12 -15.47
CA LYS A 162 7.70 10.75 -15.03
C LYS A 162 7.77 12.27 -15.20
N ASP A 163 7.00 12.83 -16.13
CA ASP A 163 6.97 14.27 -16.43
C ASP A 163 5.87 15.02 -15.65
N ASN A 164 5.06 14.31 -14.87
CA ASN A 164 4.04 14.92 -14.01
C ASN A 164 4.70 15.67 -12.85
N PRO A 165 4.40 16.97 -12.66
CA PRO A 165 5.04 17.79 -11.63
C PRO A 165 4.45 17.61 -10.22
N ILE A 166 3.41 16.78 -10.03
CA ILE A 166 2.83 16.52 -8.70
C ILE A 166 3.88 15.89 -7.78
N THR A 167 3.96 16.38 -6.53
CA THR A 167 4.97 15.92 -5.55
C THR A 167 4.37 15.18 -4.37
N ARG A 168 3.10 15.44 -4.06
CA ARG A 168 2.39 14.86 -2.92
C ARG A 168 0.89 14.84 -3.19
N LEU A 169 0.23 13.86 -2.58
CA LEU A 169 -1.22 13.78 -2.53
C LEU A 169 -1.64 13.43 -1.10
N THR A 170 -2.76 14.00 -0.68
CA THR A 170 -3.45 13.61 0.56
C THR A 170 -4.34 12.40 0.30
N LEU A 171 -4.66 11.61 1.34
CA LEU A 171 -5.64 10.51 1.22
C LEU A 171 -7.00 11.00 0.69
N LYS A 172 -7.44 12.20 1.07
CA LYS A 172 -8.67 12.81 0.55
C LYS A 172 -8.59 13.09 -0.96
N GLN A 173 -7.44 13.55 -1.45
CA GLN A 173 -7.25 13.73 -2.88
C GLN A 173 -7.23 12.40 -3.62
N LEU A 174 -6.59 11.37 -3.06
CA LEU A 174 -6.62 10.02 -3.64
C LEU A 174 -8.03 9.44 -3.70
N ASP A 175 -8.85 9.65 -2.67
CA ASP A 175 -10.28 9.30 -2.67
C ASP A 175 -11.03 10.04 -3.78
N GLY A 176 -10.77 11.35 -3.93
CA GLY A 176 -11.33 12.14 -5.02
C GLY A 176 -10.91 11.64 -6.41
N ILE A 177 -9.67 11.15 -6.58
CA ILE A 177 -9.13 10.68 -7.86
C ILE A 177 -9.63 9.28 -8.21
N PHE A 178 -9.50 8.33 -7.29
CA PHE A 178 -9.75 6.91 -7.54
C PHE A 178 -11.17 6.47 -7.20
N GLY A 179 -11.88 7.21 -6.34
CA GLY A 179 -13.25 6.92 -5.95
C GLY A 179 -14.30 7.64 -6.79
N SER A 180 -15.53 7.19 -6.65
CA SER A 180 -16.76 7.85 -7.09
C SER A 180 -17.62 8.29 -5.91
N ALA A 181 -18.61 9.14 -6.19
CA ALA A 181 -19.62 9.53 -5.21
C ALA A 181 -20.27 8.31 -4.53
N ARG A 182 -20.44 8.39 -3.20
CA ARG A 182 -20.97 7.33 -2.34
C ARG A 182 -21.81 7.89 -1.21
N THR A 183 -22.80 7.12 -0.77
CA THR A 183 -23.77 7.53 0.26
C THR A 183 -23.26 7.34 1.69
N ALA A 184 -22.18 6.58 1.89
CA ALA A 184 -21.57 6.28 3.18
C ALA A 184 -20.23 5.55 2.97
N GLY A 185 -19.59 5.08 4.05
CA GLY A 185 -18.43 4.19 4.06
C GLY A 185 -18.58 3.09 5.12
N MET A 186 -17.71 2.07 5.11
CA MET A 186 -17.82 0.90 6.01
C MET A 186 -16.77 0.95 7.13
N ARG A 187 -17.21 0.84 8.39
CA ARG A 187 -16.36 0.68 9.59
C ARG A 187 -16.69 -0.63 10.27
N GLY A 188 -15.76 -1.58 10.25
CA GLY A 188 -16.08 -2.99 10.54
C GLY A 188 -17.13 -3.48 9.55
N PHE A 189 -18.31 -3.85 10.05
CA PHE A 189 -19.49 -4.21 9.26
C PHE A 189 -20.65 -3.20 9.37
N LYS A 190 -20.36 -1.95 9.78
CA LYS A 190 -21.36 -0.88 9.89
C LYS A 190 -21.19 0.16 8.78
N TRP A 191 -22.30 0.45 8.08
CA TRP A 191 -22.38 1.47 7.03
C TRP A 191 -22.63 2.85 7.64
N SER A 192 -21.65 3.75 7.53
CA SER A 192 -21.61 5.03 8.24
C SER A 192 -21.82 6.22 7.30
N PRO A 193 -22.93 6.99 7.46
CA PRO A 193 -23.20 8.19 6.66
C PRO A 193 -22.14 9.29 6.77
N SER A 194 -21.36 9.32 7.85
CA SER A 194 -20.30 10.32 8.01
C SER A 194 -19.16 10.16 7.00
N ASP A 195 -19.05 8.99 6.36
CA ASP A 195 -18.03 8.68 5.36
C ASP A 195 -18.56 8.82 3.92
N ALA A 196 -19.75 9.41 3.75
CA ALA A 196 -20.33 9.76 2.47
C ALA A 196 -19.45 10.78 1.72
N ARG A 197 -19.51 10.74 0.37
CA ARG A 197 -18.79 11.67 -0.49
C ARG A 197 -19.63 12.00 -1.72
N GLY A 198 -19.86 13.28 -1.97
CA GLY A 198 -20.58 13.75 -3.15
C GLY A 198 -19.69 13.83 -4.39
N ALA A 199 -20.32 13.90 -5.57
CA ALA A 199 -19.65 14.05 -6.86
C ALA A 199 -18.92 15.40 -7.00
N ASP A 200 -19.31 16.40 -6.21
CA ASP A 200 -18.61 17.70 -6.10
C ASP A 200 -17.18 17.58 -5.57
N GLN A 201 -16.87 16.46 -4.90
CA GLN A 201 -15.54 16.14 -4.38
C GLN A 201 -14.73 15.23 -5.33
N ASP A 202 -15.26 14.91 -6.51
CA ASP A 202 -14.53 14.14 -7.52
C ASP A 202 -13.41 14.98 -8.13
N ILE A 203 -12.23 14.38 -8.24
CA ILE A 203 -11.04 14.97 -8.88
C ILE A 203 -10.82 14.22 -10.19
N ARG A 204 -11.01 14.92 -11.31
CA ARG A 204 -11.00 14.38 -12.67
C ARG A 204 -9.97 15.07 -13.57
N THR A 205 -9.49 16.26 -13.20
CA THR A 205 -8.40 16.94 -13.90
C THR A 205 -7.25 17.31 -12.96
N TRP A 206 -6.05 17.45 -13.52
CA TRP A 206 -4.88 17.86 -12.76
C TRP A 206 -4.99 19.30 -12.22
N GLY A 207 -5.76 20.18 -12.88
CA GLY A 207 -6.02 21.53 -12.38
C GLY A 207 -6.73 21.57 -11.03
N GLN A 208 -7.59 20.61 -10.75
CA GLN A 208 -8.23 20.47 -9.42
C GLN A 208 -7.23 20.13 -8.30
N LEU A 209 -6.02 19.68 -8.66
CA LEU A 209 -4.91 19.43 -7.74
C LEU A 209 -3.91 20.60 -7.70
N GLY A 210 -4.22 21.72 -8.37
CA GLY A 210 -3.40 22.92 -8.41
C GLY A 210 -2.30 22.91 -9.48
N LEU A 211 -2.28 21.94 -10.39
CA LEU A 211 -1.38 21.98 -11.55
C LEU A 211 -1.86 23.04 -12.55
N THR A 212 -0.92 23.74 -13.18
CA THR A 212 -1.19 24.89 -14.04
C THR A 212 -0.68 24.66 -15.48
N GLY A 213 -0.94 25.63 -16.36
CA GLY A 213 -0.42 25.61 -17.74
C GLY A 213 -1.02 24.45 -18.54
N GLU A 214 -0.18 23.70 -19.25
CA GLU A 214 -0.63 22.58 -20.09
C GLU A 214 -1.35 21.47 -19.30
N TRP A 215 -1.19 21.40 -17.97
CA TRP A 215 -1.78 20.37 -17.12
C TRP A 215 -3.18 20.73 -16.61
N ALA A 216 -3.55 22.01 -16.56
CA ALA A 216 -4.74 22.47 -15.83
C ALA A 216 -6.03 21.74 -16.26
N ASP A 217 -6.23 21.59 -17.56
CA ASP A 217 -7.45 20.99 -18.12
C ASP A 217 -7.27 19.51 -18.52
N LYS A 218 -6.16 18.89 -18.12
CA LYS A 218 -5.86 17.51 -18.53
C LYS A 218 -6.59 16.51 -17.65
N PRO A 219 -7.32 15.54 -18.24
CA PRO A 219 -8.01 14.52 -17.48
C PRO A 219 -7.00 13.59 -16.79
N ILE A 220 -7.36 13.07 -15.62
CA ILE A 220 -6.60 12.05 -14.89
C ILE A 220 -7.14 10.68 -15.32
N GLN A 221 -6.35 9.92 -16.06
CA GLN A 221 -6.64 8.50 -16.31
C GLN A 221 -6.16 7.68 -15.11
N THR A 222 -7.01 6.80 -14.58
CA THR A 222 -6.65 5.98 -13.42
C THR A 222 -6.42 4.53 -13.83
N TYR A 223 -5.42 3.90 -13.21
CA TYR A 223 -5.03 2.51 -13.40
C TYR A 223 -4.76 1.89 -12.04
N GLY A 224 -4.91 0.57 -11.90
CA GLY A 224 -4.47 -0.08 -10.69
C GLY A 224 -4.81 -1.56 -10.64
N HIS A 225 -4.74 -2.08 -9.43
CA HIS A 225 -5.05 -3.48 -9.17
C HIS A 225 -6.53 -3.77 -9.43
N ALA A 226 -6.80 -4.83 -10.19
CA ALA A 226 -8.04 -5.59 -10.15
C ALA A 226 -8.24 -6.21 -8.73
N PRO A 227 -9.37 -6.89 -8.45
CA PRO A 227 -9.62 -7.49 -7.14
C PRO A 227 -8.42 -8.29 -6.60
N SER A 228 -7.86 -7.79 -5.49
CA SER A 228 -6.65 -8.30 -4.83
C SER A 228 -6.51 -7.70 -3.44
N GLY A 229 -5.61 -8.24 -2.61
CA GLY A 229 -5.28 -7.68 -1.30
C GLY A 229 -4.85 -6.20 -1.36
N THR A 230 -4.07 -5.80 -2.36
CA THR A 230 -3.66 -4.39 -2.54
C THR A 230 -4.83 -3.47 -2.88
N ALA A 231 -5.74 -3.92 -3.77
CA ALA A 231 -6.96 -3.17 -4.06
C ALA A 231 -7.84 -3.03 -2.81
N ARG A 232 -7.96 -4.11 -2.03
CA ARG A 232 -8.71 -4.13 -0.77
C ARG A 232 -8.12 -3.16 0.26
N PHE A 233 -6.81 -3.17 0.45
CA PHE A 233 -6.10 -2.24 1.32
C PHE A 233 -6.35 -0.78 0.88
N PHE A 234 -6.29 -0.51 -0.43
CA PHE A 234 -6.57 0.82 -0.97
C PHE A 234 -8.02 1.25 -0.71
N GLN A 235 -8.99 0.37 -0.93
CA GLN A 235 -10.39 0.64 -0.57
C GLN A 235 -10.53 0.98 0.90
N TRP A 236 -9.87 0.24 1.78
CA TRP A 236 -9.91 0.47 3.22
C TRP A 236 -9.31 1.82 3.61
N LYS A 237 -8.06 2.08 3.22
CA LYS A 237 -7.33 3.28 3.65
C LYS A 237 -7.78 4.56 2.94
N VAL A 238 -8.24 4.46 1.69
CA VAL A 238 -8.52 5.62 0.84
C VAL A 238 -10.03 5.79 0.62
N LEU A 239 -10.74 4.73 0.27
CA LEU A 239 -12.15 4.81 -0.16
C LEU A 239 -13.16 4.55 0.96
N GLN A 240 -12.71 4.52 2.22
CA GLN A 240 -13.56 4.21 3.39
C GLN A 240 -14.30 2.88 3.22
N ASN A 241 -13.59 1.86 2.72
CA ASN A 241 -14.13 0.55 2.36
C ASN A 241 -15.28 0.58 1.32
N GLY A 242 -15.39 1.66 0.54
CA GLY A 242 -16.31 1.72 -0.60
C GLY A 242 -15.73 1.00 -1.83
N ASP A 243 -16.60 0.37 -2.60
CA ASP A 243 -16.26 -0.29 -3.88
C ASP A 243 -16.73 0.52 -5.10
N LYS A 244 -16.98 1.82 -4.92
CA LYS A 244 -17.32 2.72 -6.02
C LYS A 244 -16.07 3.41 -6.52
N TRP A 245 -15.43 2.81 -7.52
CA TRP A 245 -14.27 3.35 -8.22
C TRP A 245 -14.65 4.44 -9.21
N ASN A 246 -13.68 5.28 -9.58
CA ASN A 246 -13.79 6.22 -10.70
C ASN A 246 -14.16 5.43 -11.97
N PRO A 247 -15.17 5.84 -12.76
CA PRO A 247 -15.60 5.07 -13.93
C PRO A 247 -14.52 4.90 -15.01
N ASN A 248 -13.46 5.71 -14.99
CA ASN A 248 -12.33 5.55 -15.91
C ASN A 248 -11.25 4.59 -15.40
N PHE A 249 -11.39 3.99 -14.21
CA PHE A 249 -10.39 3.09 -13.63
C PHE A 249 -10.18 1.85 -14.49
N ARG A 250 -8.93 1.61 -14.88
CA ARG A 250 -8.53 0.40 -15.62
C ARG A 250 -7.84 -0.58 -14.69
N GLU A 251 -8.37 -1.79 -14.67
CA GLU A 251 -7.98 -2.84 -13.73
C GLU A 251 -6.97 -3.81 -14.35
N TYR A 252 -5.94 -4.17 -13.57
CA TYR A 252 -4.88 -5.10 -13.96
C TYR A 252 -4.57 -6.04 -12.79
N VAL A 253 -4.31 -7.30 -13.07
CA VAL A 253 -3.94 -8.29 -12.05
C VAL A 253 -2.44 -8.26 -11.78
N GLU A 254 -2.02 -8.90 -10.68
CA GLU A 254 -0.59 -9.04 -10.37
C GLU A 254 0.13 -9.82 -11.47
N THR A 255 1.25 -9.28 -11.96
CA THR A 255 2.04 -9.92 -13.02
C THR A 255 2.60 -11.25 -12.55
N GLY A 256 2.42 -12.30 -13.35
CA GLY A 256 2.85 -13.67 -13.03
C GLY A 256 1.92 -14.40 -12.05
N SER A 257 0.82 -13.76 -11.61
CA SER A 257 -0.16 -14.43 -10.75
C SER A 257 -1.03 -15.43 -11.50
N LYS A 258 -1.66 -16.34 -10.76
CA LYS A 258 -2.67 -17.29 -11.26
C LYS A 258 -3.94 -16.61 -11.79
N MET A 259 -4.09 -15.30 -11.61
CA MET A 259 -5.22 -14.52 -12.09
C MET A 259 -5.07 -14.11 -13.56
N ILE A 260 -3.86 -14.19 -14.13
CA ILE A 260 -3.67 -14.03 -15.57
C ILE A 260 -4.29 -15.24 -16.28
N ALA A 261 -5.27 -14.98 -17.13
CA ALA A 261 -5.93 -16.02 -17.93
C ALA A 261 -4.93 -16.71 -18.87
N ASP A 262 -5.19 -17.97 -19.21
CA ASP A 262 -4.30 -18.76 -20.06
C ASP A 262 -4.09 -18.12 -21.44
N GLU A 263 -5.11 -17.47 -21.99
CA GLU A 263 -5.05 -16.71 -23.25
C GLU A 263 -4.11 -15.48 -23.21
N ASP A 264 -3.81 -14.95 -22.02
CA ASP A 264 -2.91 -13.81 -21.82
C ASP A 264 -1.60 -14.21 -21.12
N ARG A 265 -1.38 -15.49 -20.82
CA ARG A 265 -0.23 -15.96 -20.03
C ARG A 265 1.12 -15.65 -20.66
N ALA A 266 1.20 -15.66 -21.99
CA ALA A 266 2.43 -15.40 -22.73
C ALA A 266 2.84 -13.93 -22.73
N GLU A 267 1.86 -13.02 -22.83
CA GLU A 267 2.11 -11.59 -23.03
C GLU A 267 1.86 -10.76 -21.76
N GLN A 268 0.99 -11.25 -20.88
CA GLN A 268 0.57 -10.64 -19.63
C GLN A 268 0.10 -9.20 -19.80
N ARG A 269 -0.69 -8.93 -20.85
CA ARG A 269 -1.23 -7.61 -21.18
C ARG A 269 -2.10 -7.06 -20.05
N LEU A 270 -2.76 -7.93 -19.30
CA LEU A 270 -3.57 -7.57 -18.13
C LEU A 270 -2.77 -7.56 -16.81
N GLY A 271 -1.45 -7.68 -16.89
CA GLY A 271 -0.55 -7.59 -15.73
C GLY A 271 -0.12 -6.15 -15.41
N LEU A 272 0.09 -5.86 -14.12
CA LEU A 272 0.55 -4.54 -13.66
C LEU A 272 1.89 -4.08 -14.27
N LYS A 273 2.87 -4.97 -14.47
CA LYS A 273 4.14 -4.60 -15.13
C LYS A 273 3.91 -4.16 -16.58
N TYR A 274 2.95 -4.79 -17.27
CA TYR A 274 2.55 -4.36 -18.61
C TYR A 274 1.89 -2.98 -18.54
N MET A 275 0.90 -2.78 -17.66
CA MET A 275 0.26 -1.47 -17.46
C MET A 275 1.29 -0.35 -17.21
N LEU A 276 2.23 -0.56 -16.28
CA LEU A 276 3.23 0.45 -15.95
C LEU A 276 4.10 0.79 -17.16
N LYS A 277 4.53 -0.20 -17.94
CA LYS A 277 5.47 -0.03 -19.06
C LYS A 277 4.80 0.44 -20.34
N ASN A 278 3.58 -0.01 -20.61
CA ASN A 278 2.93 0.13 -21.91
C ASN A 278 1.78 1.13 -21.88
N GLU A 279 1.14 1.34 -20.73
CA GLU A 279 0.03 2.28 -20.58
C GLU A 279 0.51 3.55 -19.87
N LEU A 280 0.83 3.47 -18.57
CA LEU A 280 1.19 4.62 -17.74
C LEU A 280 2.42 5.37 -18.28
N ALA A 281 3.48 4.64 -18.64
CA ALA A 281 4.69 5.26 -19.17
C ALA A 281 4.48 5.99 -20.52
N ASN A 282 3.40 5.70 -21.25
CA ASN A 282 3.05 6.34 -22.51
C ASN A 282 1.89 7.34 -22.40
N ASN A 283 1.26 7.43 -21.22
CA ASN A 283 0.21 8.39 -20.94
C ASN A 283 0.75 9.54 -20.11
N ARG A 284 1.16 10.63 -20.78
CA ARG A 284 1.79 11.77 -20.11
C ARG A 284 0.93 12.37 -18.99
N TYR A 285 -0.40 12.37 -19.12
CA TYR A 285 -1.31 13.09 -18.22
C TYR A 285 -2.07 12.18 -17.26
N GLY A 286 -1.51 11.03 -16.91
CA GLY A 286 -2.15 10.07 -16.02
C GLY A 286 -1.21 8.94 -15.89
#